data_AF-A0A7C7VFS8-F1
#
_entry.id   AF-A0A7C7VFS8-F1
#
_cell.length_a   1.000
_cell.length_b   1.000
_cell.length_c   1.000
_cell.angle_alpha   90.00
_cell.angle_beta   90.00
_cell.angle_gamma   90.00
#
_symmetry.space_group_name_H-M   'P 1'
#
loop_
_entity.id
_entity.type
_entity.pdbx_description
1 polymer ?
#
loop_
_entity_poly.entity_id
_entity_poly.type
_entity_poly.pdbx_seq_one_letter_code
_entity_poly.pdbx_strand_id
1 'polypeptide(L)'
;MNISDLKKKLRAKTSWPDMLVFLGVLAAIAGTCWVLIEACAIKKELIENAMVVLPRESSDSSTAGHDDGDVSSGLYQFILRPREFNHIKEFLVKASVLIALLSSIAALIFWYYSRLKLDLSRKAKFRRETHDRYRFLAEGPPSIGIVRFNLREGRFADCNRAAFSMIGRSRADFIGQPAKKIIHPDDIAFFQARLERLLAGKKNLEFTVRMEDVSTGRIKDIAWHVSRLIQPDSEPEAIAILTDVTEKRQAEEERLEKERLAGVLEMAGAAAHELNQPLQAVNGFIWLLLEKEEFSDLSLNTVRKLQEEVERMTRIGQKISNISRYRVKDYVGHTKIIDIDEAASTD
;
A
#
# COMPACT_ATOMS: atom_id res chain seq x y z
N MET A 1 -18.29 -16.17 -23.17
CA MET A 1 -19.00 -15.95 -21.90
C MET A 1 -20.10 -17.01 -21.82
N ASN A 2 -19.95 -18.00 -20.93
CA ASN A 2 -20.68 -19.27 -21.01
C ASN A 2 -22.07 -19.17 -20.34
N ILE A 3 -23.07 -19.90 -20.83
CA ILE A 3 -24.47 -19.86 -20.34
C ILE A 3 -24.56 -20.25 -18.85
N SER A 4 -23.60 -21.03 -18.36
CA SER A 4 -23.43 -21.36 -16.93
C SER A 4 -23.09 -20.14 -16.06
N ASP A 5 -22.28 -19.19 -16.56
CA ASP A 5 -21.94 -17.95 -15.85
C ASP A 5 -23.11 -16.96 -15.81
N LEU A 6 -23.93 -16.94 -16.87
CA LEU A 6 -25.16 -16.12 -16.89
C LEU A 6 -26.17 -16.65 -15.86
N LYS A 7 -26.35 -17.98 -15.77
CA LYS A 7 -27.23 -18.61 -14.75
C LYS A 7 -26.71 -18.44 -13.32
N LYS A 8 -25.38 -18.35 -13.11
CA LYS A 8 -24.79 -18.06 -11.79
C LYS A 8 -24.97 -16.60 -11.39
N LYS A 9 -24.82 -15.67 -12.33
CA LYS A 9 -25.07 -14.23 -12.08
C LYS A 9 -26.55 -13.91 -11.88
N LEU A 10 -27.47 -14.57 -12.58
CA LEU A 10 -28.91 -14.41 -12.34
C LEU A 10 -29.34 -14.98 -10.98
N ARG A 11 -28.79 -16.13 -10.55
CA ARG A 11 -29.08 -16.69 -9.22
C ARG A 11 -28.52 -15.87 -8.05
N ALA A 12 -27.53 -15.02 -8.28
CA ALA A 12 -26.88 -14.22 -7.24
C ALA A 12 -27.48 -12.81 -7.07
N LYS A 13 -28.40 -12.36 -7.94
CA LYS A 13 -28.83 -10.95 -7.97
C LYS A 13 -30.31 -10.69 -7.65
N THR A 14 -31.10 -11.74 -7.51
CA THR A 14 -32.46 -11.66 -6.94
C THR A 14 -32.46 -12.45 -5.66
N SER A 15 -32.29 -11.73 -4.55
CA SER A 15 -32.40 -12.36 -3.24
C SER A 15 -33.85 -12.83 -3.09
N TRP A 16 -34.07 -14.08 -2.68
CA TRP A 16 -35.41 -14.63 -2.43
C TRP A 16 -36.34 -13.71 -1.61
N PRO A 17 -35.83 -12.88 -0.67
CA PRO A 17 -36.63 -11.84 0.00
C PRO A 17 -37.22 -10.78 -0.95
N ASP A 18 -36.48 -10.33 -1.97
CA ASP A 18 -36.97 -9.34 -2.95
C ASP A 18 -38.13 -9.92 -3.78
N MET A 19 -38.11 -11.24 -4.02
CA MET A 19 -39.12 -11.95 -4.78
C MET A 19 -40.40 -12.21 -3.97
N LEU A 20 -40.27 -12.55 -2.68
CA LEU A 20 -41.41 -12.70 -1.75
C LEU A 20 -42.12 -11.36 -1.50
N VAL A 21 -41.37 -10.26 -1.47
CA VAL A 21 -41.94 -8.91 -1.31
C VAL A 21 -42.59 -8.41 -2.60
N PHE A 22 -42.02 -8.72 -3.78
CA PHE A 22 -42.68 -8.46 -5.07
C PHE A 22 -43.99 -9.23 -5.21
N LEU A 23 -44.00 -10.49 -4.76
CA LEU A 23 -45.22 -11.30 -4.63
C LEU A 23 -46.21 -10.70 -3.63
N GLY A 24 -45.76 -10.12 -2.53
CA GLY A 24 -46.60 -9.42 -1.55
C GLY A 24 -47.27 -8.16 -2.11
N VAL A 25 -46.53 -7.35 -2.88
CA VAL A 25 -47.08 -6.16 -3.58
C VAL A 25 -48.05 -6.58 -4.67
N LEU A 26 -47.72 -7.59 -5.46
CA LEU A 26 -48.64 -8.17 -6.46
C LEU A 26 -49.90 -8.76 -5.80
N ALA A 27 -49.78 -9.41 -4.65
CA ALA A 27 -50.91 -9.94 -3.90
C ALA A 27 -51.79 -8.82 -3.33
N ALA A 28 -51.21 -7.71 -2.88
CA ALA A 28 -51.97 -6.53 -2.46
C ALA A 28 -52.73 -5.89 -3.64
N ILE A 29 -52.09 -5.75 -4.80
CA ILE A 29 -52.72 -5.24 -6.02
C ILE A 29 -53.82 -6.21 -6.50
N ALA A 30 -53.55 -7.52 -6.50
CA ALA A 30 -54.53 -8.53 -6.85
C ALA A 30 -55.72 -8.55 -5.88
N GLY A 31 -55.48 -8.39 -4.58
CA GLY A 31 -56.52 -8.24 -3.57
C GLY A 31 -57.39 -7.01 -3.80
N THR A 32 -56.79 -5.87 -4.18
CA THR A 32 -57.57 -4.68 -4.56
C THR A 32 -58.40 -4.89 -5.83
N CYS A 33 -57.86 -5.59 -6.83
CA CYS A 33 -58.61 -5.93 -8.04
C CYS A 33 -59.75 -6.91 -7.75
N TRP A 34 -59.54 -7.91 -6.89
CA TRP A 34 -60.57 -8.88 -6.50
C TRP A 34 -61.73 -8.19 -5.79
N VAL A 35 -61.46 -7.33 -4.79
CA VAL A 35 -62.49 -6.58 -4.07
C VAL A 35 -63.29 -5.66 -5.01
N LEU A 36 -62.63 -5.05 -6.01
CA LEU A 36 -63.31 -4.25 -7.03
C LEU A 36 -64.18 -5.10 -7.97
N ILE A 37 -63.70 -6.29 -8.36
CA ILE A 37 -64.45 -7.24 -9.19
C ILE A 37 -65.66 -7.76 -8.43
N GLU A 38 -65.51 -8.10 -7.15
CA GLU A 38 -66.57 -8.62 -6.29
C GLU A 38 -67.59 -7.51 -5.95
N ALA A 39 -67.15 -6.27 -5.73
CA ALA A 39 -68.04 -5.11 -5.62
C ALA A 39 -68.83 -4.85 -6.91
N CYS A 40 -68.22 -5.05 -8.09
CA CYS A 40 -68.90 -4.99 -9.38
C CYS A 40 -69.87 -6.16 -9.59
N ALA A 41 -69.52 -7.37 -9.15
CA ALA A 41 -70.37 -8.55 -9.24
C ALA A 41 -71.61 -8.42 -8.35
N ILE A 42 -71.45 -7.97 -7.10
CA ILE A 42 -72.56 -7.70 -6.18
C ILE A 42 -73.46 -6.59 -6.74
N LYS A 43 -72.89 -5.55 -7.37
CA LYS A 43 -73.66 -4.51 -8.07
C LYS A 43 -74.48 -5.10 -9.22
N LYS A 44 -73.92 -6.05 -9.99
CA LYS A 44 -74.60 -6.72 -11.10
C LYS A 44 -75.71 -7.65 -10.61
N GLU A 45 -75.46 -8.45 -9.58
CA GLU A 45 -76.42 -9.37 -8.98
C GLU A 45 -77.57 -8.63 -8.26
N LEU A 46 -77.32 -7.46 -7.67
CA LEU A 46 -78.38 -6.57 -7.16
C LEU A 46 -79.23 -5.94 -8.29
N ILE A 47 -78.63 -5.62 -9.44
CA ILE A 47 -79.36 -5.12 -10.61
C ILE A 47 -80.23 -6.24 -11.22
N GLU A 48 -79.72 -7.46 -11.28
CA GLU A 48 -80.43 -8.64 -11.78
C GLU A 48 -81.54 -9.10 -10.80
N ASN A 49 -81.30 -9.09 -9.49
CA ASN A 49 -82.29 -9.47 -8.47
C ASN A 49 -83.32 -8.37 -8.16
N ALA A 50 -83.05 -7.10 -8.51
CA ALA A 50 -84.08 -6.07 -8.55
C ALA A 50 -85.08 -6.30 -9.71
N MET A 51 -84.74 -7.14 -10.68
CA MET A 51 -85.54 -7.40 -11.88
C MET A 51 -86.44 -8.64 -11.71
N VAL A 52 -87.23 -8.70 -10.63
CA VAL A 52 -88.22 -9.76 -10.43
C VAL A 52 -89.62 -9.26 -10.82
N VAL A 53 -90.11 -9.79 -11.93
CA VAL A 53 -91.45 -9.59 -12.51
C VAL A 53 -92.48 -10.34 -11.68
N LEU A 54 -93.52 -9.67 -11.17
CA LEU A 54 -94.68 -10.34 -10.57
C LEU A 54 -95.72 -10.69 -11.65
N PRO A 55 -96.30 -11.90 -11.65
CA PRO A 55 -97.39 -12.25 -12.55
C PRO A 55 -98.72 -11.68 -12.04
N ARG A 56 -99.61 -11.41 -12.99
CA ARG A 56 -100.95 -10.83 -12.82
C ARG A 56 -101.89 -11.86 -12.16
N GLU A 57 -102.38 -11.59 -10.95
CA GLU A 57 -103.53 -12.31 -10.42
C GLU A 57 -104.83 -11.70 -10.96
N SER A 58 -105.59 -12.54 -11.66
CA SER A 58 -106.97 -12.29 -12.07
C SER A 58 -107.89 -12.77 -10.94
N SER A 59 -108.81 -11.91 -10.53
CA SER A 59 -110.08 -12.35 -9.94
C SER A 59 -111.19 -11.41 -10.41
N ASP A 60 -112.11 -11.98 -11.17
CA ASP A 60 -113.33 -11.35 -11.67
C ASP A 60 -114.33 -11.10 -10.54
N SER A 61 -115.00 -9.94 -10.59
CA SER A 61 -116.47 -9.93 -10.74
C SER A 61 -116.98 -8.53 -11.16
N SER A 62 -117.39 -8.43 -12.43
CA SER A 62 -118.54 -7.69 -13.01
C SER A 62 -118.81 -6.24 -12.56
N THR A 63 -118.93 -5.22 -13.43
CA THR A 63 -119.77 -5.17 -14.65
C THR A 63 -119.35 -4.05 -15.63
N ALA A 64 -119.44 -4.38 -16.92
CA ALA A 64 -119.86 -3.55 -18.07
C ALA A 64 -118.93 -2.45 -18.64
N GLY A 65 -118.49 -2.66 -19.90
CA GLY A 65 -118.58 -1.62 -20.93
C GLY A 65 -117.34 -1.36 -21.79
N HIS A 66 -117.24 -2.10 -22.91
CA HIS A 66 -116.70 -1.71 -24.25
C HIS A 66 -115.21 -1.32 -24.45
N ASP A 67 -114.65 -1.93 -25.50
CA ASP A 67 -113.50 -1.59 -26.37
C ASP A 67 -113.14 -0.09 -26.42
N ASP A 68 -111.88 0.34 -26.60
CA ASP A 68 -110.84 -0.11 -27.53
C ASP A 68 -109.43 0.32 -27.04
N GLY A 69 -108.39 -0.31 -27.57
CA GLY A 69 -107.04 -0.28 -27.02
C GLY A 69 -106.24 1.01 -27.15
N ASP A 70 -105.24 1.14 -26.27
CA ASP A 70 -103.94 1.70 -26.62
C ASP A 70 -102.85 1.22 -25.65
N VAL A 71 -101.66 1.02 -26.19
CA VAL A 71 -100.46 0.48 -25.54
C VAL A 71 -99.64 1.63 -24.94
N SER A 72 -98.84 1.31 -23.92
CA SER A 72 -97.69 2.08 -23.40
C SER A 72 -97.96 3.17 -22.34
N SER A 73 -97.57 2.87 -21.10
CA SER A 73 -96.45 3.53 -20.37
C SER A 73 -96.62 3.44 -18.84
N GLY A 74 -96.30 2.27 -18.27
CA GLY A 74 -96.22 2.10 -16.81
C GLY A 74 -94.98 2.82 -16.26
N LEU A 75 -95.20 3.82 -15.40
CA LEU A 75 -94.15 4.39 -14.54
C LEU A 75 -93.71 3.34 -13.51
N TYR A 76 -92.50 2.82 -13.65
CA TYR A 76 -91.86 1.94 -12.66
C TYR A 76 -91.14 2.79 -11.61
N GLN A 77 -91.66 2.86 -10.38
CA GLN A 77 -90.98 3.51 -9.27
C GLN A 77 -90.30 2.45 -8.39
N PHE A 78 -88.98 2.31 -8.55
CA PHE A 78 -88.13 1.42 -7.76
C PHE A 78 -87.67 2.15 -6.47
N ILE A 79 -87.97 1.60 -5.30
CA ILE A 79 -87.41 2.05 -4.01
C ILE A 79 -86.46 0.98 -3.48
N LEU A 80 -85.16 1.12 -3.77
CA LEU A 80 -84.11 0.46 -2.99
C LEU A 80 -84.12 1.07 -1.57
N ARG A 81 -84.15 0.24 -0.50
CA ARG A 81 -84.02 0.75 0.88
C ARG A 81 -82.64 1.43 1.04
N PRO A 82 -82.55 2.75 1.28
CA PRO A 82 -81.28 3.50 1.24
C PRO A 82 -80.24 3.09 2.29
N ARG A 83 -80.66 2.38 3.35
CA ARG A 83 -79.87 2.15 4.56
C ARG A 83 -78.77 1.09 4.39
N GLU A 84 -79.02 0.03 3.64
CA GLU A 84 -78.04 -1.05 3.42
C GLU A 84 -76.94 -0.64 2.43
N PHE A 85 -77.29 0.19 1.43
CA PHE A 85 -76.34 0.73 0.45
C PHE A 85 -75.31 1.68 1.07
N ASN A 86 -75.71 2.46 2.08
CA ASN A 86 -74.80 3.36 2.78
C ASN A 86 -73.78 2.61 3.65
N HIS A 87 -74.17 1.50 4.28
CA HIS A 87 -73.24 0.69 5.08
C HIS A 87 -72.13 0.04 4.24
N ILE A 88 -72.47 -0.46 3.04
CA ILE A 88 -71.49 -1.06 2.13
C ILE A 88 -70.50 0.01 1.61
N LYS A 89 -71.01 1.20 1.25
CA LYS A 89 -70.16 2.33 0.83
C LYS A 89 -69.19 2.75 1.93
N GLU A 90 -69.66 2.90 3.16
CA GLU A 90 -68.80 3.24 4.29
C GLU A 90 -67.72 2.19 4.53
N PHE A 91 -68.05 0.90 4.43
CA PHE A 91 -67.09 -0.19 4.57
C PHE A 91 -66.01 -0.14 3.49
N LEU A 92 -66.39 0.02 2.22
CA LEU A 92 -65.45 0.11 1.09
C LEU A 92 -64.53 1.32 1.19
N VAL A 93 -65.06 2.48 1.61
CA VAL A 93 -64.25 3.68 1.84
C VAL A 93 -63.24 3.43 2.96
N LYS A 94 -63.66 2.89 4.12
CA LYS A 94 -62.76 2.56 5.24
C LYS A 94 -61.67 1.55 4.84
N ALA A 95 -62.02 0.53 4.07
CA ALA A 95 -61.06 -0.46 3.57
C ALA A 95 -60.03 0.16 2.62
N SER A 96 -60.45 1.03 1.69
CA SER A 96 -59.55 1.71 0.74
C SER A 96 -58.54 2.61 1.46
N VAL A 97 -58.98 3.34 2.49
CA VAL A 97 -58.11 4.19 3.32
C VAL A 97 -57.09 3.35 4.10
N LEU A 98 -57.51 2.23 4.67
CA LEU A 98 -56.61 1.32 5.39
C LEU A 98 -55.53 0.73 4.46
N ILE A 99 -55.91 0.32 3.24
CA ILE A 99 -54.97 -0.21 2.24
C ILE A 99 -53.99 0.87 1.78
N ALA A 100 -54.46 2.10 1.55
CA ALA A 100 -53.60 3.23 1.21
C ALA A 100 -52.59 3.54 2.34
N LEU A 101 -53.03 3.47 3.61
CA LEU A 101 -52.17 3.70 4.77
C LEU A 101 -51.12 2.59 4.93
N LEU A 102 -51.51 1.32 4.78
CA LEU A 102 -50.60 0.18 4.84
C LEU A 102 -49.56 0.19 3.70
N SER A 103 -49.98 0.54 2.48
CA SER A 103 -49.04 0.65 1.35
C SER A 103 -48.05 1.80 1.51
N SER A 104 -48.49 2.94 2.06
CA SER A 104 -47.61 4.06 2.41
C SER A 104 -46.57 3.68 3.48
N ILE A 105 -46.98 2.97 4.54
CA ILE A 105 -46.07 2.46 5.58
C ILE A 105 -45.06 1.48 4.98
N ALA A 106 -45.50 0.54 4.14
CA ALA A 106 -44.60 -0.40 3.47
C ALA A 106 -43.58 0.32 2.58
N ALA A 107 -43.99 1.36 1.85
CA ALA A 107 -43.10 2.17 1.03
C ALA A 107 -42.07 2.95 1.88
N LEU A 108 -42.48 3.52 3.01
CA LEU A 108 -41.57 4.19 3.95
C LEU A 108 -40.54 3.22 4.53
N ILE A 109 -40.98 2.02 4.93
CA ILE A 109 -40.10 0.96 5.43
C ILE A 109 -39.09 0.54 4.35
N PHE A 110 -39.54 0.35 3.11
CA PHE A 110 -38.66 0.03 1.97
C PHE A 110 -37.63 1.12 1.71
N TRP A 111 -38.07 2.39 1.71
CA TRP A 111 -37.19 3.54 1.53
C TRP A 111 -36.13 3.60 2.64
N TYR A 112 -36.54 3.40 3.90
CA TYR A 112 -35.64 3.37 5.05
C TYR A 112 -34.60 2.23 4.95
N TYR A 113 -35.01 0.99 4.69
CA TYR A 113 -34.10 -0.15 4.55
C TYR A 113 -33.13 0.01 3.36
N SER A 114 -33.64 0.51 2.22
CA SER A 114 -32.82 0.78 1.05
C SER A 114 -31.73 1.81 1.37
N ARG A 115 -32.11 2.88 2.07
CA ARG A 115 -31.18 3.94 2.50
C ARG A 115 -30.14 3.43 3.50
N LEU A 116 -30.56 2.63 4.48
CA LEU A 116 -29.65 2.02 5.46
C LEU A 116 -28.63 1.09 4.81
N LYS A 117 -29.07 0.26 3.84
CA LYS A 117 -28.20 -0.65 3.08
C LYS A 117 -27.16 0.11 2.24
N LEU A 118 -27.57 1.21 1.62
CA LEU A 118 -26.68 2.12 0.88
C LEU A 118 -25.60 2.71 1.80
N ASP A 119 -25.98 3.20 2.98
CA ASP A 119 -25.03 3.81 3.92
C ASP A 119 -24.04 2.80 4.51
N LEU A 120 -24.50 1.59 4.84
CA LEU A 120 -23.62 0.50 5.27
C LEU A 120 -22.62 0.13 4.17
N SER A 121 -23.07 0.04 2.92
CA SER A 121 -22.22 -0.26 1.78
C SER A 121 -21.18 0.84 1.53
N ARG A 122 -21.57 2.11 1.67
CA ARG A 122 -20.66 3.27 1.58
C ARG A 122 -19.62 3.27 2.68
N LYS A 123 -20.01 3.06 3.94
CA LYS A 123 -19.09 2.99 5.08
C LYS A 123 -18.12 1.81 4.94
N ALA A 124 -18.60 0.65 4.48
CA ALA A 124 -17.76 -0.51 4.22
C ALA A 124 -16.76 -0.26 3.08
N LYS A 125 -17.22 0.32 1.96
CA LYS A 125 -16.35 0.68 0.83
C LYS A 125 -15.29 1.71 1.24
N PHE A 126 -15.69 2.78 1.92
CA PHE A 126 -14.77 3.80 2.41
C PHE A 126 -13.73 3.23 3.38
N ARG A 127 -14.13 2.38 4.34
CA ARG A 127 -13.19 1.68 5.22
C ARG A 127 -12.22 0.80 4.45
N ARG A 128 -12.71 0.07 3.45
CA ARG A 128 -11.88 -0.81 2.61
C ARG A 128 -10.88 -0.01 1.78
N GLU A 129 -11.32 1.02 1.07
CA GLU A 129 -10.44 1.89 0.27
C GLU A 129 -9.39 2.56 1.15
N THR A 130 -9.79 3.02 2.33
CA THR A 130 -8.88 3.62 3.31
C THR A 130 -7.85 2.59 3.82
N HIS A 131 -8.31 1.39 4.20
CA HIS A 131 -7.43 0.30 4.65
C HIS A 131 -6.47 -0.15 3.56
N ASP A 132 -6.94 -0.34 2.33
CA ASP A 132 -6.12 -0.75 1.19
C ASP A 132 -5.06 0.32 0.87
N ARG A 133 -5.43 1.60 0.95
CA ARG A 133 -4.48 2.72 0.77
C ARG A 133 -3.43 2.75 1.87
N TYR A 134 -3.82 2.57 3.14
CA TYR A 134 -2.86 2.51 4.25
C TYR A 134 -1.94 1.28 4.13
N ARG A 135 -2.48 0.13 3.76
CA ARG A 135 -1.72 -1.10 3.55
C ARG A 135 -0.69 -0.91 2.44
N PHE A 136 -1.07 -0.28 1.32
CA PHE A 136 -0.13 0.02 0.24
C PHE A 136 1.02 0.93 0.69
N LEU A 137 0.70 2.01 1.42
CA LEU A 137 1.72 2.92 1.96
C LEU A 137 2.62 2.25 3.00
N ALA A 138 2.06 1.38 3.84
CA ALA A 138 2.80 0.65 4.86
C ALA A 138 3.66 -0.49 4.27
N GLU A 139 3.19 -1.17 3.22
CA GLU A 139 3.96 -2.22 2.55
C GLU A 139 5.14 -1.62 1.76
N GLY A 140 4.95 -0.46 1.13
CA GLY A 140 6.01 0.28 0.45
C GLY A 140 6.71 -0.50 -0.67
N PRO A 141 7.78 0.05 -1.27
CA PRO A 141 8.63 -0.68 -2.20
C PRO A 141 9.32 -1.86 -1.51
N PRO A 142 9.60 -2.96 -2.23
CA PRO A 142 10.25 -4.16 -1.66
C PRO A 142 11.69 -3.91 -1.17
N SER A 143 12.32 -2.82 -1.58
CA SER A 143 13.66 -2.39 -1.13
C SER A 143 13.65 -1.57 0.16
N ILE A 144 12.49 -1.09 0.61
CA ILE A 144 12.36 -0.20 1.75
C ILE A 144 11.69 -0.94 2.91
N GLY A 145 12.48 -1.30 3.90
CA GLY A 145 11.95 -1.83 5.15
C GLY A 145 11.30 -0.73 5.98
N ILE A 146 10.13 -0.98 6.53
CA ILE A 146 9.48 -0.12 7.51
C ILE A 146 9.28 -0.94 8.76
N VAL A 147 9.84 -0.47 9.88
CA VAL A 147 9.71 -1.11 11.18
C VAL A 147 9.18 -0.12 12.20
N ARG A 148 8.33 -0.61 13.09
CA ARG A 148 7.92 0.10 14.29
C ARG A 148 8.47 -0.65 15.48
N PHE A 149 9.05 0.05 16.45
CA PHE A 149 9.56 -0.57 17.67
C PHE A 149 9.31 0.30 18.89
N ASN A 150 9.15 -0.38 20.03
CA ASN A 150 9.02 0.25 21.33
C ASN A 150 10.41 0.78 21.75
N LEU A 151 10.52 2.07 22.06
CA LEU A 151 11.79 2.71 22.41
C LEU A 151 12.29 2.29 23.80
N ARG A 152 11.39 1.97 24.74
CA ARG A 152 11.76 1.57 26.11
C ARG A 152 12.33 0.16 26.14
N GLU A 153 11.69 -0.78 25.47
CA GLU A 153 12.11 -2.20 25.45
C GLU A 153 13.07 -2.51 24.28
N GLY A 154 13.14 -1.63 23.28
CA GLY A 154 13.94 -1.83 22.08
C GLY A 154 13.46 -3.00 21.20
N ARG A 155 12.16 -3.33 21.25
CA ARG A 155 11.56 -4.49 20.57
C ARG A 155 10.70 -4.08 19.38
N PHE A 156 10.75 -4.86 18.31
CA PHE A 156 9.90 -4.64 17.14
C PHE A 156 8.42 -4.87 17.47
N ALA A 157 7.59 -3.86 17.25
CA ALA A 157 6.15 -3.89 17.43
C ALA A 157 5.42 -4.24 16.13
N ASP A 158 5.91 -3.74 14.98
CA ASP A 158 5.36 -4.08 13.67
C ASP A 158 6.42 -3.92 12.57
N CYS A 159 6.21 -4.53 11.42
CA CYS A 159 7.07 -4.39 10.26
C CYS A 159 6.35 -4.70 8.94
N ASN A 160 6.78 -4.03 7.86
CA ASN A 160 6.36 -4.38 6.51
C ASN A 160 7.09 -5.63 5.98
N ARG A 161 6.70 -6.07 4.78
CA ARG A 161 7.30 -7.26 4.15
C ARG A 161 8.79 -7.10 3.88
N ALA A 162 9.17 -5.95 3.33
CA ALA A 162 10.55 -5.66 2.96
C ALA A 162 11.51 -5.75 4.16
N ALA A 163 11.11 -5.28 5.34
CA ALA A 163 11.96 -5.27 6.53
C ALA A 163 12.44 -6.66 6.95
N PHE A 164 11.53 -7.64 7.05
CA PHE A 164 11.94 -9.00 7.44
C PHE A 164 12.60 -9.77 6.30
N SER A 165 12.20 -9.51 5.04
CA SER A 165 12.83 -10.10 3.86
C SER A 165 14.29 -9.66 3.69
N MET A 166 14.61 -8.40 4.02
CA MET A 166 15.97 -7.84 3.95
C MET A 166 16.96 -8.59 4.85
N ILE A 167 16.48 -9.16 5.95
CA ILE A 167 17.26 -9.77 7.03
C ILE A 167 17.13 -11.31 7.01
N GLY A 168 16.37 -11.85 6.04
CA GLY A 168 16.20 -13.30 5.87
C GLY A 168 15.42 -13.98 6.99
N ARG A 169 14.52 -13.26 7.67
CA ARG A 169 13.70 -13.79 8.78
C ARG A 169 12.21 -13.83 8.42
N SER A 170 11.45 -14.67 9.12
CA SER A 170 9.99 -14.62 9.06
C SER A 170 9.46 -13.43 9.86
N ARG A 171 8.27 -12.91 9.51
CA ARG A 171 7.61 -11.85 10.30
C ARG A 171 7.40 -12.28 11.75
N ALA A 172 7.01 -13.53 11.98
CA ALA A 172 6.75 -14.06 13.32
C ALA A 172 8.02 -14.05 14.19
N ASP A 173 9.17 -14.32 13.59
CA ASP A 173 10.47 -14.30 14.28
C ASP A 173 11.04 -12.88 14.42
N PHE A 174 10.47 -11.90 13.70
CA PHE A 174 10.91 -10.52 13.71
C PHE A 174 10.20 -9.70 14.79
N ILE A 175 8.88 -9.88 14.92
CA ILE A 175 8.07 -9.16 15.91
C ILE A 175 8.39 -9.62 17.34
N GLY A 176 8.46 -8.68 18.27
CA GLY A 176 8.76 -8.90 19.69
C GLY A 176 10.24 -9.15 20.00
N GLN A 177 11.09 -9.36 19.00
CA GLN A 177 12.53 -9.50 19.22
C GLN A 177 13.19 -8.14 19.46
N PRO A 178 14.25 -8.12 20.29
CA PRO A 178 15.02 -6.90 20.50
C PRO A 178 15.87 -6.57 19.27
N ALA A 179 15.89 -5.30 18.86
CA ALA A 179 16.60 -4.83 17.66
C ALA A 179 18.10 -5.13 17.69
N LYS A 180 18.72 -5.17 18.87
CA LYS A 180 20.15 -5.52 19.03
C LYS A 180 20.52 -6.94 18.56
N LYS A 181 19.56 -7.86 18.44
CA LYS A 181 19.82 -9.26 18.05
C LYS A 181 20.18 -9.43 16.57
N ILE A 182 19.81 -8.46 15.75
CA ILE A 182 20.01 -8.47 14.29
C ILE A 182 21.10 -7.49 13.85
N ILE A 183 21.66 -6.73 14.79
CA ILE A 183 22.74 -5.77 14.55
C ILE A 183 24.06 -6.48 14.79
N HIS A 184 25.04 -6.19 13.94
CA HIS A 184 26.39 -6.72 14.08
C HIS A 184 26.97 -6.39 15.46
N PRO A 185 27.67 -7.33 16.15
CA PRO A 185 28.14 -7.14 17.52
C PRO A 185 28.87 -5.82 17.79
N ASP A 186 29.78 -5.43 16.90
CA ASP A 186 30.54 -4.17 17.00
C ASP A 186 29.67 -2.91 16.98
N ASP A 187 28.51 -2.97 16.32
CA ASP A 187 27.65 -1.81 16.09
C ASP A 187 26.56 -1.70 17.18
N ILE A 188 26.44 -2.68 18.08
CA ILE A 188 25.42 -2.70 19.15
C ILE A 188 25.54 -1.49 20.07
N ALA A 189 26.75 -1.16 20.53
CA ALA A 189 26.96 -0.02 21.43
C ALA A 189 26.62 1.30 20.74
N PHE A 190 27.03 1.43 19.47
CA PHE A 190 26.73 2.59 18.63
C PHE A 190 25.22 2.78 18.41
N PHE A 191 24.49 1.67 18.18
CA PHE A 191 23.04 1.66 18.04
C PHE A 191 22.32 2.02 19.34
N GLN A 192 22.74 1.45 20.48
CA GLN A 192 22.14 1.73 21.79
C GLN A 192 22.26 3.22 22.14
N ALA A 193 23.43 3.82 21.95
CA ALA A 193 23.63 5.25 22.18
C ALA A 193 22.70 6.13 21.32
N ARG A 194 22.28 5.66 20.14
CA ARG A 194 21.29 6.37 19.29
C ARG A 194 19.87 6.19 19.80
N LEU A 195 19.53 4.99 20.25
CA LEU A 195 18.24 4.72 20.86
C LEU A 195 18.01 5.58 22.12
N GLU A 196 19.03 5.71 22.97
CA GLU A 196 19.02 6.58 24.15
C GLU A 196 18.77 8.04 23.80
N ARG A 197 19.34 8.54 22.69
CA ARG A 197 19.09 9.91 22.23
C ARG A 197 17.63 10.13 21.82
N LEU A 198 16.97 9.12 21.23
CA LEU A 198 15.54 9.20 20.92
C LEU A 198 14.69 9.21 22.20
N LEU A 199 15.05 8.38 23.17
CA LEU A 199 14.42 8.37 24.50
C LEU A 199 14.59 9.71 25.23
N ALA A 200 15.77 10.34 25.11
CA ALA A 200 16.07 11.66 25.67
C ALA A 200 15.35 12.82 24.95
N GLY A 201 14.46 12.52 23.99
CA GLY A 201 13.59 13.50 23.35
C GLY A 201 14.03 13.97 21.97
N LYS A 202 15.12 13.43 21.41
CA LYS A 202 15.48 13.70 20.01
C LYS A 202 14.40 13.13 19.08
N LYS A 203 13.93 13.94 18.14
CA LYS A 203 12.81 13.56 17.25
C LYS A 203 13.24 12.60 16.15
N ASN A 204 14.34 12.93 15.45
CA ASN A 204 14.80 12.19 14.29
C ASN A 204 16.28 11.82 14.41
N LEU A 205 16.64 10.65 13.90
CA LEU A 205 18.02 10.18 13.78
C LEU A 205 18.23 9.46 12.46
N GLU A 206 19.44 9.61 11.93
CA GLU A 206 19.91 8.87 10.79
C GLU A 206 21.26 8.24 11.12
N PHE A 207 21.42 6.97 10.77
CA PHE A 207 22.67 6.25 10.95
C PHE A 207 22.69 4.98 10.10
N THR A 208 23.87 4.45 9.83
CA THR A 208 24.05 3.14 9.21
C THR A 208 24.60 2.18 10.25
N VAL A 209 24.09 0.95 10.25
CA VAL A 209 24.65 -0.17 11.03
C VAL A 209 24.71 -1.40 10.17
N ARG A 210 25.69 -2.25 10.46
CA ARG A 210 25.82 -3.57 9.86
C ARG A 210 24.80 -4.51 10.46
N MET A 211 24.14 -5.26 9.60
CA MET A 211 23.15 -6.28 9.97
C MET A 211 23.46 -7.57 9.22
N GLU A 212 23.26 -8.69 9.90
CA GLU A 212 23.45 -10.01 9.28
C GLU A 212 22.13 -10.50 8.66
N ASP A 213 22.17 -10.83 7.39
CA ASP A 213 21.11 -11.57 6.72
C ASP A 213 21.21 -13.05 7.12
N VAL A 214 20.30 -13.50 7.98
CA VAL A 214 20.32 -14.85 8.55
C VAL A 214 20.14 -15.94 7.48
N SER A 215 19.50 -15.60 6.35
CA SER A 215 19.27 -16.56 5.27
C SER A 215 20.51 -16.82 4.43
N THR A 216 21.41 -15.82 4.32
CA THR A 216 22.60 -15.90 3.45
C THR A 216 23.92 -15.82 4.21
N GLY A 217 23.91 -15.47 5.50
CA GLY A 217 25.10 -15.18 6.30
C GLY A 217 25.84 -13.90 5.89
N ARG A 218 25.28 -13.10 4.96
CA ARG A 218 25.93 -11.89 4.46
C ARG A 218 25.72 -10.73 5.42
N ILE A 219 26.78 -9.95 5.62
CA ILE A 219 26.72 -8.67 6.32
C ILE A 219 26.26 -7.61 5.31
N LYS A 220 25.23 -6.85 5.69
CA LYS A 220 24.67 -5.75 4.91
C LYS A 220 24.78 -4.45 5.70
N ASP A 221 25.12 -3.37 5.01
CA ASP A 221 25.04 -2.02 5.56
C ASP A 221 23.60 -1.51 5.41
N ILE A 222 22.89 -1.41 6.54
CA ILE A 222 21.51 -0.95 6.57
C ILE A 222 21.47 0.48 7.09
N ALA A 223 20.97 1.40 6.27
CA ALA A 223 20.68 2.77 6.67
C ALA A 223 19.33 2.82 7.41
N TRP A 224 19.33 3.44 8.58
CA TRP A 224 18.18 3.63 9.45
C TRP A 224 17.83 5.12 9.49
N HIS A 225 16.62 5.45 9.03
CA HIS A 225 16.02 6.77 9.26
C HIS A 225 14.91 6.62 10.30
N VAL A 226 15.21 7.01 11.54
CA VAL A 226 14.34 6.77 12.71
C VAL A 226 13.64 8.06 13.10
N SER A 227 12.32 8.00 13.23
CA SER A 227 11.47 9.08 13.72
C SER A 227 10.71 8.62 14.95
N ARG A 228 10.79 9.39 16.03
CA ARG A 228 10.02 9.16 17.25
C ARG A 228 8.55 9.45 17.00
N LEU A 229 7.68 8.50 17.37
CA LEU A 229 6.24 8.69 17.38
C LEU A 229 5.85 9.25 18.76
N ILE A 230 5.22 10.43 18.75
CA ILE A 230 4.69 11.05 19.97
C ILE A 230 3.19 10.83 19.96
N GLN A 231 2.72 9.93 20.81
CA GLN A 231 1.32 9.64 21.02
C GLN A 231 0.98 9.95 22.48
N PRO A 232 -0.02 10.81 22.76
CA PRO A 232 -0.49 11.06 24.12
C PRO A 232 -0.88 9.74 24.80
N ASP A 233 -0.44 9.53 26.04
CA ASP A 233 -0.77 8.38 26.90
C ASP A 233 -0.30 6.99 26.43
N SER A 234 0.66 6.91 25.51
CA SER A 234 1.24 5.64 25.06
C SER A 234 2.74 5.56 25.37
N GLU A 235 3.26 4.33 25.43
CA GLU A 235 4.70 4.09 25.50
C GLU A 235 5.41 4.74 24.30
N PRO A 236 6.64 5.28 24.49
CA PRO A 236 7.35 5.93 23.42
C PRO A 236 7.70 4.90 22.33
N GLU A 237 7.14 5.10 21.14
CA GLU A 237 7.43 4.29 19.95
C GLU A 237 8.30 5.07 18.95
N ALA A 238 8.95 4.35 18.05
CA ALA A 238 9.57 4.93 16.88
C ALA A 238 9.22 4.13 15.63
N ILE A 239 9.18 4.84 14.51
CA ILE A 239 9.17 4.26 13.18
C ILE A 239 10.57 4.42 12.58
N ALA A 240 11.10 3.37 11.97
CA ALA A 240 12.33 3.43 11.21
C ALA A 240 12.10 2.95 9.78
N ILE A 241 12.71 3.69 8.86
CA ILE A 241 12.84 3.29 7.46
C ILE A 241 14.24 2.69 7.30
N LEU A 242 14.29 1.48 6.78
CA LEU A 242 15.47 0.66 6.56
C LEU A 242 15.75 0.57 5.07
N THR A 243 16.97 0.91 4.67
CA THR A 243 17.41 0.80 3.27
C THR A 243 18.75 0.07 3.25
N ASP A 244 18.85 -0.99 2.45
CA ASP A 244 20.13 -1.63 2.17
C ASP A 244 20.96 -0.71 1.28
N VAL A 245 22.10 -0.27 1.81
CA VAL A 245 23.05 0.62 1.13
C VAL A 245 24.39 -0.06 0.86
N THR A 246 24.46 -1.39 0.99
CA THR A 246 25.70 -2.16 0.86
C THR A 246 26.37 -1.94 -0.49
N GLU A 247 25.64 -2.21 -1.58
CA GLU A 247 26.16 -2.04 -2.95
C GLU A 247 26.53 -0.58 -3.25
N LYS A 248 25.72 0.37 -2.74
CA LYS A 248 25.97 1.80 -2.93
C LYS A 248 27.26 2.23 -2.23
N ARG A 249 27.50 1.80 -0.98
CA ARG A 249 28.71 2.13 -0.24
C ARG A 249 29.94 1.48 -0.85
N GLN A 250 29.85 0.21 -1.25
CA GLN A 250 30.94 -0.48 -1.94
C GLN A 250 31.32 0.23 -3.24
N ALA A 251 30.34 0.58 -4.08
CA ALA A 251 30.59 1.32 -5.31
C ALA A 251 31.19 2.71 -5.06
N GLU A 252 30.73 3.40 -4.01
CA GLU A 252 31.27 4.71 -3.62
C GLU A 252 32.73 4.61 -3.12
N GLU A 253 33.04 3.60 -2.30
CA GLU A 253 34.39 3.33 -1.81
C GLU A 253 35.33 2.94 -2.96
N GLU A 254 34.92 2.05 -3.86
CA GLU A 254 35.69 1.69 -5.05
C GLU A 254 35.96 2.89 -5.96
N ARG A 255 34.95 3.77 -6.15
CA ARG A 255 35.11 4.99 -6.92
C ARG A 255 36.13 5.92 -6.28
N LEU A 256 36.02 6.14 -4.98
CA LEU A 256 36.95 6.99 -4.23
C LEU A 256 38.38 6.43 -4.25
N GLU A 257 38.55 5.12 -4.17
CA GLU A 257 39.86 4.48 -4.29
C GLU A 257 40.47 4.69 -5.68
N LYS A 258 39.66 4.53 -6.74
CA LYS A 258 40.10 4.81 -8.13
C LYS A 258 40.47 6.27 -8.35
N GLU A 259 39.68 7.21 -7.83
CA GLU A 259 39.97 8.65 -7.93
C GLU A 259 41.28 9.01 -7.21
N ARG A 260 41.49 8.45 -6.00
CA ARG A 260 42.76 8.62 -5.28
C ARG A 260 43.94 8.04 -6.05
N LEU A 261 43.79 6.82 -6.58
CA LEU A 261 44.84 6.19 -7.37
C LEU A 261 45.15 6.99 -8.64
N ALA A 262 44.15 7.49 -9.36
CA ALA A 262 44.37 8.31 -10.55
C ALA A 262 45.22 9.55 -10.26
N GLY A 263 44.91 10.29 -9.19
CA GLY A 263 45.72 11.44 -8.77
C GLY A 263 47.14 11.04 -8.34
N VAL A 264 47.30 9.88 -7.69
CA VAL A 264 48.63 9.33 -7.37
C VAL A 264 49.41 9.00 -8.63
N LEU A 265 48.81 8.36 -9.62
CA LEU A 265 49.48 7.94 -10.86
C LEU A 265 49.95 9.15 -11.66
N GLU A 266 49.12 10.19 -11.77
CA GLU A 266 49.49 11.44 -12.45
C GLU A 266 50.70 12.11 -11.79
N MET A 267 50.67 12.25 -10.47
CA MET A 267 51.77 12.83 -9.70
C MET A 267 53.04 11.97 -9.74
N ALA A 268 52.89 10.64 -9.65
CA ALA A 268 53.99 9.70 -9.68
C ALA A 268 54.68 9.68 -11.06
N GLY A 269 53.91 9.65 -12.14
CA GLY A 269 54.43 9.73 -13.51
C GLY A 269 55.21 11.02 -13.75
N ALA A 270 54.65 12.16 -13.35
CA ALA A 270 55.32 13.46 -13.45
C ALA A 270 56.60 13.51 -12.61
N ALA A 271 56.54 13.10 -11.34
CA ALA A 271 57.70 13.10 -10.45
C ALA A 271 58.80 12.15 -10.95
N ALA A 272 58.46 10.94 -11.42
CA ALA A 272 59.43 10.01 -11.96
C ALA A 272 60.10 10.57 -13.23
N HIS A 273 59.34 11.22 -14.12
CA HIS A 273 59.90 11.86 -15.31
C HIS A 273 60.89 12.98 -14.94
N GLU A 274 60.48 13.90 -14.08
CA GLU A 274 61.28 15.04 -13.61
C GLU A 274 62.51 14.60 -12.78
N LEU A 275 62.44 13.48 -12.05
CA LEU A 275 63.59 12.93 -11.31
C LEU A 275 64.58 12.23 -12.24
N ASN A 276 64.11 11.48 -13.24
CA ASN A 276 64.98 10.71 -14.11
C ASN A 276 65.86 11.60 -15.00
N GLN A 277 65.37 12.78 -15.42
CA GLN A 277 66.12 13.71 -16.26
C GLN A 277 67.47 14.16 -15.64
N PRO A 278 67.50 14.78 -14.44
CA PRO A 278 68.77 15.19 -13.82
C PRO A 278 69.62 13.99 -13.40
N LEU A 279 69.03 12.86 -13.01
CA LEU A 279 69.79 11.65 -12.66
C LEU A 279 70.56 11.10 -13.86
N GLN A 280 69.98 11.12 -15.06
CA GLN A 280 70.68 10.75 -16.29
C GLN A 280 71.87 11.68 -16.57
N ALA A 281 71.71 12.99 -16.36
CA ALA A 281 72.80 13.95 -16.52
C ALA A 281 73.93 13.72 -15.49
N VAL A 282 73.59 13.50 -14.22
CA VAL A 282 74.57 13.20 -13.16
C VAL A 282 75.31 11.89 -13.47
N ASN A 283 74.60 10.84 -13.90
CA ASN A 283 75.24 9.59 -14.31
C ASN A 283 76.21 9.79 -15.48
N GLY A 284 75.86 10.63 -16.47
CA GLY A 284 76.75 10.98 -17.56
C GLY A 284 78.03 11.67 -17.09
N PHE A 285 77.93 12.63 -16.16
CA PHE A 285 79.11 13.29 -15.58
C PHE A 285 79.98 12.35 -14.76
N ILE A 286 79.37 11.43 -14.01
CA ILE A 286 80.10 10.39 -13.26
C ILE A 286 80.88 9.50 -14.22
N TRP A 287 80.27 9.07 -15.34
CA TRP A 287 80.94 8.24 -16.34
C TRP A 287 82.16 8.93 -16.94
N LEU A 288 82.04 10.22 -17.29
CA LEU A 288 83.16 11.05 -17.76
C LEU A 288 84.28 11.22 -16.73
N LEU A 289 83.94 11.27 -15.43
CA LEU A 289 84.94 11.35 -14.35
C LEU A 289 85.66 10.00 -14.18
N LEU A 290 84.94 8.88 -14.27
CA LEU A 290 85.53 7.55 -14.18
C LEU A 290 86.45 7.20 -15.36
N GLU A 291 86.23 7.82 -16.52
CA GLU A 291 87.07 7.63 -17.72
C GLU A 291 88.42 8.38 -17.64
N LYS A 292 88.56 9.36 -16.74
CA LYS A 292 89.82 10.09 -16.55
C LYS A 292 90.78 9.32 -15.64
N GLU A 293 91.99 9.03 -16.13
CA GLU A 293 93.04 8.29 -15.40
C GLU A 293 93.77 9.10 -14.29
N GLU A 294 93.33 10.32 -13.96
CA GLU A 294 94.04 11.24 -13.05
C GLU A 294 93.58 11.19 -11.57
N PHE A 295 92.73 10.23 -11.18
CA PHE A 295 92.19 10.17 -9.82
C PHE A 295 93.04 9.32 -8.87
N SER A 296 93.23 9.81 -7.64
CA SER A 296 93.74 9.01 -6.53
C SER A 296 92.74 7.90 -6.14
N ASP A 297 93.21 6.81 -5.53
CA ASP A 297 92.35 5.68 -5.08
C ASP A 297 91.18 6.12 -4.18
N LEU A 298 91.39 7.13 -3.33
CA LEU A 298 90.35 7.68 -2.45
C LEU A 298 89.27 8.44 -3.25
N SER A 299 89.67 9.13 -4.31
CA SER A 299 88.77 9.86 -5.20
C SER A 299 87.93 8.90 -6.04
N LEU A 300 88.52 7.81 -6.56
CA LEU A 300 87.80 6.79 -7.33
C LEU A 300 86.72 6.10 -6.49
N ASN A 301 87.00 5.79 -5.22
CA ASN A 301 86.02 5.19 -4.32
C ASN A 301 84.84 6.14 -4.04
N THR A 302 85.10 7.45 -3.98
CA THR A 302 84.05 8.47 -3.79
C THR A 302 83.14 8.58 -5.03
N VAL A 303 83.72 8.56 -6.23
CA VAL A 303 82.95 8.61 -7.49
C VAL A 303 82.09 7.35 -7.67
N ARG A 304 82.60 6.17 -7.31
CA ARG A 304 81.81 4.92 -7.34
C ARG A 304 80.61 4.98 -6.40
N LYS A 305 80.78 5.48 -5.17
CA LYS A 305 79.65 5.67 -4.24
C LYS A 305 78.59 6.64 -4.77
N LEU A 306 79.00 7.70 -5.44
CA LEU A 306 78.07 8.61 -6.12
C LEU A 306 77.28 7.88 -7.21
N GLN A 307 77.94 7.04 -8.01
CA GLN A 307 77.28 6.22 -9.02
C GLN A 307 76.22 5.30 -8.41
N GLU A 308 76.57 4.60 -7.33
CA GLU A 308 75.65 3.70 -6.61
C GLU A 308 74.40 4.44 -6.10
N GLU A 309 74.54 5.64 -5.55
CA GLU A 309 73.39 6.43 -5.09
C GLU A 309 72.54 6.96 -6.27
N VAL A 310 73.14 7.34 -7.39
CA VAL A 310 72.37 7.75 -8.59
C VAL A 310 71.58 6.57 -9.16
N GLU A 311 72.20 5.39 -9.27
CA GLU A 311 71.52 4.15 -9.68
C GLU A 311 70.39 3.78 -8.72
N ARG A 312 70.59 3.97 -7.42
CA ARG A 312 69.56 3.77 -6.40
C ARG A 312 68.40 4.75 -6.59
N MET A 313 68.66 6.02 -6.84
CA MET A 313 67.63 7.02 -7.12
C MET A 313 66.85 6.70 -8.40
N THR A 314 67.53 6.24 -9.47
CA THR A 314 66.86 5.78 -10.70
C THR A 314 65.93 4.60 -10.43
N ARG A 315 66.35 3.64 -9.61
CA ARG A 315 65.52 2.49 -9.22
C ARG A 315 64.28 2.94 -8.44
N ILE A 316 64.40 3.95 -7.56
CA ILE A 316 63.26 4.53 -6.85
C ILE A 316 62.32 5.23 -7.86
N GLY A 317 62.86 5.99 -8.80
CA GLY A 317 62.08 6.63 -9.87
C GLY A 317 61.26 5.62 -10.68
N GLN A 318 61.84 4.47 -11.02
CA GLN A 318 61.15 3.37 -11.70
C GLN A 318 60.03 2.76 -10.84
N LYS A 319 60.25 2.58 -9.53
CA LYS A 319 59.19 2.10 -8.63
C LYS A 319 58.03 3.10 -8.57
N ILE A 320 58.32 4.39 -8.54
CA ILE A 320 57.31 5.45 -8.56
C ILE A 320 56.50 5.40 -9.87
N SER A 321 57.15 5.23 -11.03
CA SER A 321 56.42 5.13 -12.32
C SER A 321 55.55 3.86 -12.43
N ASN A 322 55.91 2.81 -11.71
CA ASN A 322 55.21 1.51 -11.74
C ASN A 322 54.20 1.32 -10.60
N ILE A 323 53.79 2.40 -9.94
CA ILE A 323 52.69 2.34 -8.97
C ILE A 323 51.43 1.83 -9.68
N SER A 324 50.75 0.85 -9.08
CA SER A 324 49.53 0.24 -9.63
C SER A 324 48.39 0.13 -8.62
N ARG A 325 48.69 0.32 -7.33
CA ARG A 325 47.73 0.17 -6.24
C ARG A 325 47.86 1.30 -5.23
N TYR A 326 46.75 1.68 -4.61
CA TYR A 326 46.78 2.64 -3.51
C TYR A 326 47.16 1.91 -2.20
N ARG A 327 48.40 2.10 -1.76
CA ARG A 327 48.92 1.59 -0.47
C ARG A 327 49.60 2.73 0.26
N VAL A 328 49.32 2.83 1.55
CA VAL A 328 49.82 3.91 2.39
C VAL A 328 50.37 3.34 3.69
N LYS A 329 51.42 3.99 4.19
CA LYS A 329 51.99 3.73 5.51
C LYS A 329 51.91 4.97 6.38
N ASP A 330 51.91 4.76 7.69
CA ASP A 330 51.97 5.84 8.64
C ASP A 330 53.33 6.54 8.54
N TYR A 331 53.32 7.86 8.48
CA TYR A 331 54.49 8.71 8.48
C TYR A 331 54.42 9.67 9.67
N VAL A 332 55.56 10.26 10.02
CA VAL A 332 55.73 11.12 11.21
C VAL A 332 54.52 12.03 11.44
N GLY A 333 53.88 11.88 12.61
CA GLY A 333 52.65 12.59 12.98
C GLY A 333 51.37 11.81 12.65
N HIS A 334 50.33 12.52 12.18
CA HIS A 334 49.05 11.95 11.74
C HIS A 334 48.92 11.88 10.21
N THR A 335 50.05 11.92 9.50
CA THR A 335 50.09 11.98 8.04
C THR A 335 50.39 10.61 7.48
N LYS A 336 49.66 10.20 6.43
CA LYS A 336 49.95 8.97 5.69
C LYS A 336 50.64 9.32 4.38
N ILE A 337 51.65 8.54 4.02
CA ILE A 337 52.33 8.65 2.72
C ILE A 337 52.15 7.36 1.94
N ILE A 338 52.33 7.45 0.62
CA ILE A 338 52.28 6.28 -0.25
C ILE A 338 53.45 5.37 0.08
N ASP A 339 53.15 4.08 0.26
CA ASP A 339 54.18 3.08 0.40
C ASP A 339 54.61 2.60 -0.99
N ILE A 340 55.64 3.24 -1.54
CA ILE A 340 56.13 2.98 -2.91
C ILE A 340 56.47 1.50 -3.11
N ASP A 341 56.98 0.82 -2.08
CA ASP A 341 57.40 -0.59 -2.18
C ASP A 341 56.21 -1.55 -2.28
N GLU A 342 55.10 -1.28 -1.57
CA GLU A 342 53.87 -2.08 -1.67
C GLU A 342 52.96 -1.66 -2.82
N ALA A 343 53.06 -0.40 -3.26
CA ALA A 343 52.22 0.19 -4.30
C ALA A 343 52.72 -0.14 -5.72
N ALA A 344 54.03 -0.35 -5.90
CA ALA A 344 54.63 -0.67 -7.18
C ALA A 344 54.35 -2.13 -7.60
N SER A 345 54.06 -2.37 -8.88
CA SER A 345 54.03 -3.73 -9.43
C SER A 345 55.44 -4.31 -9.49
N THR A 346 55.59 -5.60 -9.21
CA THR A 346 56.88 -6.32 -9.21
C THR A 346 57.21 -6.95 -10.57
N ASP A 347 56.48 -6.59 -11.62
CA ASP A 347 56.66 -7.16 -12.97
C ASP A 347 57.90 -6.62 -13.68
#